data_AF-A0A7W8UW13-F1
#
_entry.id   AF-A0A7W8UW13-F1
#
_cell.length_a   1.000
_cell.length_b   1.000
_cell.length_c   1.000
_cell.angle_alpha   90.00
_cell.angle_beta   90.00
_cell.angle_gamma   90.00
#
_symmetry.space_group_name_H-M   'P 1'
#
loop_
_entity.id
_entity.type
_entity.pdbx_description
1 polymer ?
#
loop_
_entity_poly.entity_id
_entity_poly.type
_entity_poly.pdbx_seq_one_letter_code
_entity_poly.pdbx_strand_id
1 'polypeptide(L)'
;MLYRSLLRDIAADVLRRAQTTAADRVYTPRDWPTTACYPCILVDWLSDRKEALGQEPPAFTATATLDVTGRVQETSVAAARDTCEALCDQIECALLTCRDLLAHIQRVSTIESTMELNATGRVHIADMRMAFELEYFITFDPFTDTPPALQRVAVPLESLGIHADTVTPADPSGTYPNPPFSNAVTPAPRMRGPDGRDEGTLEITPQDPPGRNLRPV
;
A
#
# COMPACT_ATOMS: atom_id res chain seq x y z
N MET A 1 0.28 9.71 -0.28
CA MET A 1 -0.96 9.40 -1.03
C MET A 1 -1.97 8.76 -0.09
N LEU A 2 -3.28 8.85 -0.33
CA LEU A 2 -4.27 8.05 0.42
C LEU A 2 -4.33 6.64 -0.18
N TYR A 3 -4.35 5.59 0.65
CA TYR A 3 -4.36 4.20 0.15
C TYR A 3 -5.58 3.88 -0.71
N ARG A 4 -6.74 4.51 -0.43
CA ARG A 4 -7.89 4.41 -1.33
C ARG A 4 -7.54 4.91 -2.73
N SER A 5 -7.07 6.16 -2.89
CA SER A 5 -6.77 6.75 -4.21
C SER A 5 -5.95 5.84 -5.13
N LEU A 6 -4.90 5.20 -4.58
CA LEU A 6 -4.09 4.19 -5.26
C LEU A 6 -4.94 3.06 -5.89
N LEU A 7 -5.88 2.48 -5.14
CA LEU A 7 -6.72 1.36 -5.61
C LEU A 7 -7.60 1.74 -6.83
N ARG A 8 -8.01 3.01 -6.97
CA ARG A 8 -8.75 3.53 -8.14
C ARG A 8 -7.81 3.77 -9.29
N ASP A 9 -6.63 4.32 -9.01
CA ASP A 9 -5.66 4.62 -10.05
C ASP A 9 -5.18 3.29 -10.69
N ILE A 10 -4.96 2.26 -9.86
CA ILE A 10 -4.82 0.85 -10.28
C ILE A 10 -6.06 0.36 -11.04
N ALA A 11 -7.28 0.47 -10.50
CA ALA A 11 -8.49 -0.04 -11.14
C ALA A 11 -8.76 0.60 -12.50
N ALA A 12 -8.50 1.90 -12.66
CA ALA A 12 -8.61 2.61 -13.93
C ALA A 12 -7.58 2.08 -14.95
N ASP A 13 -6.33 1.86 -14.53
CA ASP A 13 -5.28 1.27 -15.38
C ASP A 13 -5.50 -0.22 -15.68
N VAL A 14 -6.21 -0.95 -14.82
CA VAL A 14 -6.73 -2.30 -15.12
C VAL A 14 -7.78 -2.23 -16.22
N LEU A 15 -8.78 -1.35 -16.09
CA LEU A 15 -9.88 -1.25 -17.06
C LEU A 15 -9.44 -0.70 -18.42
N ARG A 16 -8.41 0.15 -18.47
CA ARG A 16 -7.72 0.55 -19.72
C ARG A 16 -7.02 -0.66 -20.37
N ARG A 17 -6.17 -1.36 -19.61
CA ARG A 17 -5.44 -2.56 -20.09
C ARG A 17 -6.36 -3.71 -20.51
N ALA A 18 -7.53 -3.83 -19.89
CA ALA A 18 -8.51 -4.86 -20.22
C ALA A 18 -9.19 -4.65 -21.58
N GLN A 19 -9.06 -3.47 -22.20
CA GLN A 19 -9.68 -3.12 -23.49
C GLN A 19 -11.18 -3.47 -23.55
N THR A 20 -11.91 -3.07 -22.51
CA THR A 20 -13.39 -3.18 -22.45
C THR A 20 -14.05 -2.46 -23.63
N THR A 21 -15.37 -2.57 -23.75
CA THR A 21 -16.15 -1.88 -24.81
C THR A 21 -15.97 -0.35 -24.77
N ALA A 22 -15.56 0.23 -23.62
CA ALA A 22 -15.17 1.65 -23.48
C ALA A 22 -13.77 1.99 -24.06
N ALA A 23 -12.93 0.99 -24.36
CA ALA A 23 -11.52 1.14 -24.71
C ALA A 23 -10.77 2.05 -23.72
N ASP A 24 -9.94 2.98 -24.21
CA ASP A 24 -9.15 3.89 -23.37
C ASP A 24 -9.98 4.96 -22.61
N ARG A 25 -11.31 5.00 -22.80
CA ARG A 25 -12.22 6.01 -22.24
C ARG A 25 -12.61 5.69 -20.79
N VAL A 26 -11.59 5.41 -19.98
CA VAL A 26 -11.69 5.19 -18.54
C VAL A 26 -11.11 6.40 -17.83
N TYR A 27 -11.94 7.10 -17.08
CA TYR A 27 -11.63 8.39 -16.46
C TYR A 27 -11.67 8.30 -14.94
N THR A 28 -10.88 9.14 -14.25
CA THR A 28 -11.15 9.50 -12.85
C THR A 28 -11.92 10.83 -12.82
N PRO A 29 -12.46 11.29 -11.66
CA PRO A 29 -13.33 12.47 -11.60
C PRO A 29 -12.69 13.79 -12.05
N ARG A 30 -11.35 13.85 -12.13
CA ARG A 30 -10.60 15.02 -12.61
C ARG A 30 -10.37 15.01 -14.12
N ASP A 31 -10.59 13.87 -14.76
CA ASP A 31 -10.28 13.61 -16.17
C ASP A 31 -11.55 13.49 -17.03
N TRP A 32 -12.73 13.55 -16.40
CA TRP A 32 -14.00 13.33 -17.08
C TRP A 32 -14.28 14.41 -18.15
N PRO A 33 -14.48 14.05 -19.42
CA PRO A 33 -14.65 15.02 -20.50
C PRO A 33 -16.00 15.74 -20.41
N THR A 34 -16.00 17.05 -20.67
CA THR A 34 -17.23 17.86 -20.76
C THR A 34 -18.10 17.49 -21.98
N THR A 35 -17.51 16.85 -22.99
CA THR A 35 -18.20 16.35 -24.19
C THR A 35 -18.45 14.84 -24.05
N ALA A 36 -19.67 14.40 -24.27
CA ALA A 36 -20.04 12.99 -24.23
C ALA A 36 -19.31 12.18 -25.32
N CYS A 37 -18.63 11.10 -24.92
CA CYS A 37 -17.93 10.17 -25.79
C CYS A 37 -18.22 8.73 -25.34
N TYR A 38 -19.41 8.22 -25.68
CA TYR A 38 -19.88 6.90 -25.27
C TYR A 38 -19.47 5.79 -26.25
N PRO A 39 -19.30 4.54 -25.79
CA PRO A 39 -19.27 4.12 -24.39
C PRO A 39 -18.04 4.67 -23.63
N CYS A 40 -18.15 4.81 -22.31
CA CYS A 40 -17.07 5.22 -21.40
C CYS A 40 -17.29 4.73 -19.96
N ILE A 41 -16.25 4.81 -19.12
CA ILE A 41 -16.26 4.42 -17.69
C ILE A 41 -15.71 5.58 -16.83
N LEU A 42 -16.35 5.87 -15.71
CA LEU A 42 -15.83 6.67 -14.59
C LEU A 42 -15.48 5.74 -13.43
N VAL A 43 -14.33 5.95 -12.79
CA VAL A 43 -13.89 5.22 -11.59
C VAL A 43 -13.64 6.22 -10.45
N ASP A 44 -14.35 6.10 -9.34
CA ASP A 44 -14.27 7.00 -8.17
C ASP A 44 -14.50 6.27 -6.82
N TRP A 45 -14.76 7.02 -5.75
CA TRP A 45 -14.99 6.56 -4.39
C TRP A 45 -16.36 6.99 -3.88
N LEU A 46 -17.21 6.02 -3.53
CA LEU A 46 -18.44 6.30 -2.79
C LEU A 46 -18.17 6.47 -1.28
N SER A 47 -17.35 5.61 -0.69
CA SER A 47 -17.11 5.60 0.76
C SER A 47 -15.74 5.04 1.15
N ASP A 48 -15.33 5.32 2.40
CA ASP A 48 -14.12 4.77 3.04
C ASP A 48 -14.38 4.64 4.55
N ARG A 49 -14.66 3.41 4.99
CA ARG A 49 -15.02 3.06 6.37
C ARG A 49 -13.85 2.33 7.04
N LYS A 50 -13.61 2.59 8.33
CA LYS A 50 -12.51 1.95 9.10
C LYS A 50 -13.01 1.45 10.45
N GLU A 51 -12.74 0.19 10.73
CA GLU A 51 -12.99 -0.45 12.03
C GLU A 51 -11.67 -0.66 12.76
N ALA A 52 -11.56 -0.20 14.01
CA ALA A 52 -10.33 -0.28 14.79
C ALA A 52 -10.12 -1.69 15.35
N LEU A 53 -8.88 -2.18 15.26
CA LEU A 53 -8.49 -3.53 15.69
C LEU A 53 -7.77 -3.56 17.05
N GLY A 54 -7.44 -2.40 17.62
CA GLY A 54 -6.72 -2.26 18.88
C GLY A 54 -6.53 -0.80 19.28
N GLN A 55 -5.84 -0.56 20.40
CA GLN A 55 -5.55 0.80 20.87
C GLN A 55 -4.26 1.37 20.25
N GLU A 56 -3.14 0.64 20.31
CA GLU A 56 -1.83 1.12 19.83
C GLU A 56 -1.02 0.01 19.13
N PRO A 57 -0.28 0.34 18.04
CA PRO A 57 -0.43 1.53 17.21
C PRO A 57 -1.81 1.52 16.49
N PRO A 58 -2.34 2.67 16.04
CA PRO A 58 -3.65 2.72 15.38
C PRO A 58 -3.72 1.82 14.14
N ALA A 59 -4.49 0.73 14.26
CA ALA A 59 -4.62 -0.32 13.27
C ALA A 59 -6.10 -0.53 12.91
N PHE A 60 -6.39 -0.67 11.62
CA PHE A 60 -7.75 -0.73 11.12
C PHE A 60 -7.92 -1.79 10.02
N THR A 61 -9.06 -2.48 10.05
CA THR A 61 -9.65 -3.03 8.83
C THR A 61 -10.37 -1.87 8.14
N ALA A 62 -10.01 -1.60 6.90
CA ALA A 62 -10.59 -0.54 6.08
C ALA A 62 -11.36 -1.13 4.92
N THR A 63 -12.57 -0.61 4.66
CA THR A 63 -13.40 -0.96 3.51
C THR A 63 -13.61 0.31 2.68
N ALA A 64 -13.06 0.35 1.47
CA ALA A 64 -13.30 1.43 0.53
C ALA A 64 -14.28 0.97 -0.55
N THR A 65 -15.35 1.73 -0.76
CA THR A 65 -16.32 1.47 -1.83
C THR A 65 -15.83 2.13 -3.11
N LEU A 66 -15.22 1.33 -3.99
CA LEU A 66 -14.86 1.74 -5.36
C LEU A 66 -16.16 1.86 -6.16
N ASP A 67 -16.41 3.03 -6.74
CA ASP A 67 -17.57 3.31 -7.57
C ASP A 67 -17.17 3.27 -9.04
N VAL A 68 -17.76 2.38 -9.82
CA VAL A 68 -17.51 2.26 -11.26
C VAL A 68 -18.81 2.54 -12.01
N THR A 69 -18.89 3.72 -12.62
CA THR A 69 -20.06 4.14 -13.41
C THR A 69 -19.75 4.00 -14.89
N GLY A 70 -20.40 3.04 -15.56
CA GLY A 70 -20.35 2.86 -17.00
C GLY A 70 -21.48 3.61 -17.71
N ARG A 71 -21.21 4.16 -18.90
CA ARG A 71 -22.23 4.77 -19.75
C ARG A 71 -22.12 4.26 -21.18
N VAL A 72 -23.24 3.80 -21.74
CA VAL A 72 -23.33 3.36 -23.14
C VAL A 72 -24.48 4.07 -23.86
N GLN A 73 -24.36 4.23 -25.18
CA GLN A 73 -25.31 4.98 -25.99
C GLN A 73 -25.55 4.27 -27.32
N GLU A 74 -26.79 3.89 -27.59
CA GLU A 74 -27.14 3.02 -28.71
C GLU A 74 -28.39 3.46 -29.47
N THR A 75 -28.57 2.85 -30.65
CA THR A 75 -29.68 3.13 -31.58
C THR A 75 -30.97 2.35 -31.29
N SER A 76 -30.94 1.39 -30.36
CA SER A 76 -32.14 0.69 -29.88
C SER A 76 -32.06 0.41 -28.38
N VAL A 77 -33.23 0.31 -27.73
CA VAL A 77 -33.34 0.03 -26.28
C VAL A 77 -32.75 -1.34 -25.91
N ALA A 78 -32.88 -2.33 -26.79
CA ALA A 78 -32.26 -3.65 -26.63
C ALA A 78 -30.73 -3.56 -26.69
N ALA A 79 -30.17 -3.01 -27.78
CA ALA A 79 -28.73 -2.84 -27.91
C ALA A 79 -28.12 -2.00 -26.78
N ALA A 80 -28.81 -0.95 -26.32
CA ALA A 80 -28.38 -0.16 -25.17
C ALA A 80 -28.25 -1.00 -23.91
N ARG A 81 -29.18 -1.93 -23.67
CA ARG A 81 -29.15 -2.86 -22.54
C ARG A 81 -28.06 -3.91 -22.72
N ASP A 82 -28.05 -4.60 -23.85
CA ASP A 82 -27.13 -5.73 -24.13
C ASP A 82 -25.66 -5.27 -24.05
N THR A 83 -25.33 -4.10 -24.63
CA THR A 83 -23.99 -3.48 -24.55
C THR A 83 -23.65 -3.03 -23.13
N CYS A 84 -24.64 -2.66 -22.31
CA CYS A 84 -24.42 -2.27 -20.91
C CYS A 84 -24.18 -3.50 -20.01
N GLU A 85 -24.97 -4.57 -20.17
CA GLU A 85 -24.79 -5.83 -19.45
C GLU A 85 -23.44 -6.48 -19.81
N ALA A 86 -23.03 -6.43 -21.09
CA ALA A 86 -21.70 -6.86 -21.53
C ALA A 86 -20.56 -5.98 -20.98
N LEU A 87 -20.80 -4.68 -20.76
CA LEU A 87 -19.81 -3.80 -20.11
C LEU A 87 -19.67 -4.11 -18.61
N CYS A 88 -20.77 -4.46 -17.92
CA CYS A 88 -20.71 -4.92 -16.53
C CYS A 88 -19.84 -6.18 -16.40
N ASP A 89 -20.12 -7.22 -17.20
CA ASP A 89 -19.36 -8.49 -17.21
C ASP A 89 -17.86 -8.26 -17.46
N GLN A 90 -17.51 -7.41 -18.43
CA GLN A 90 -16.13 -7.02 -18.70
C GLN A 90 -15.45 -6.32 -17.52
N ILE A 91 -16.18 -5.49 -16.77
CA ILE A 91 -15.65 -4.79 -15.58
C ILE A 91 -15.49 -5.76 -14.40
N GLU A 92 -16.46 -6.64 -14.13
CA GLU A 92 -16.32 -7.69 -13.10
C GLU A 92 -15.14 -8.60 -13.42
N CYS A 93 -15.08 -9.14 -14.65
CA CYS A 93 -13.99 -10.01 -15.08
C CYS A 93 -12.63 -9.30 -14.99
N ALA A 94 -12.51 -8.04 -15.41
CA ALA A 94 -11.26 -7.30 -15.36
C ALA A 94 -10.79 -7.02 -13.91
N LEU A 95 -11.67 -6.55 -13.04
CA LEU A 95 -11.31 -6.18 -11.66
C LEU A 95 -11.12 -7.40 -10.75
N LEU A 96 -11.98 -8.42 -10.86
CA LEU A 96 -11.97 -9.59 -9.98
C LEU A 96 -10.92 -10.64 -10.36
N THR A 97 -10.31 -10.55 -11.56
CA THR A 97 -9.18 -11.43 -11.96
C THR A 97 -7.83 -10.72 -11.95
N CYS A 98 -7.77 -9.40 -11.81
CA CYS A 98 -6.51 -8.68 -11.86
C CYS A 98 -5.66 -8.91 -10.61
N ARG A 99 -4.57 -9.67 -10.78
CA ARG A 99 -3.55 -9.89 -9.74
C ARG A 99 -3.00 -8.59 -9.14
N ASP A 100 -2.86 -7.53 -9.92
CA ASP A 100 -2.30 -6.25 -9.45
C ASP A 100 -3.23 -5.60 -8.41
N LEU A 101 -4.54 -5.55 -8.68
CA LEU A 101 -5.54 -5.04 -7.73
C LEU A 101 -5.72 -5.97 -6.53
N LEU A 102 -5.81 -7.29 -6.79
CA LEU A 102 -5.98 -8.30 -5.74
C LEU A 102 -4.80 -8.36 -4.76
N ALA A 103 -3.58 -8.01 -5.19
CA ALA A 103 -2.41 -7.94 -4.31
C ALA A 103 -2.46 -6.79 -3.29
N HIS A 104 -3.34 -5.79 -3.49
CA HIS A 104 -3.49 -4.62 -2.62
C HIS A 104 -4.69 -4.70 -1.66
N ILE A 105 -5.47 -5.78 -1.69
CA ILE A 105 -6.67 -5.98 -0.86
C ILE A 105 -6.63 -7.36 -0.19
N GLN A 106 -7.35 -7.51 0.94
CA GLN A 106 -7.56 -8.80 1.59
C GLN A 106 -8.71 -9.58 0.92
N ARG A 107 -9.77 -8.87 0.52
CA ARG A 107 -10.94 -9.41 -0.19
C ARG A 107 -11.77 -8.29 -0.82
N VAL A 108 -12.62 -8.67 -1.77
CA VAL A 108 -13.84 -7.91 -2.09
C VAL A 108 -14.94 -8.44 -1.16
N SER A 109 -15.63 -7.59 -0.39
CA SER A 109 -16.70 -8.02 0.53
C SER A 109 -18.07 -8.08 -0.13
N THR A 110 -18.38 -7.07 -0.95
CA THR A 110 -19.69 -6.88 -1.59
C THR A 110 -19.49 -6.31 -3.00
N ILE A 111 -20.38 -6.66 -3.92
CA ILE A 111 -20.53 -6.02 -5.23
C ILE A 111 -22.02 -5.69 -5.38
N GLU A 112 -22.36 -4.41 -5.57
CA GLU A 112 -23.73 -3.97 -5.86
C GLU A 112 -23.76 -3.32 -7.25
N SER A 113 -24.49 -3.96 -8.17
CA SER A 113 -24.59 -3.55 -9.57
C SER A 113 -26.01 -3.06 -9.89
N THR A 114 -26.14 -1.82 -10.35
CA THR A 114 -27.40 -1.16 -10.71
C THR A 114 -27.35 -0.63 -12.15
N MET A 115 -28.50 -0.56 -12.82
CA MET A 115 -28.61 -0.09 -14.20
C MET A 115 -29.87 0.75 -14.38
N GLU A 116 -29.71 1.92 -15.00
CA GLU A 116 -30.79 2.82 -15.40
C GLU A 116 -30.80 2.99 -16.93
N LEU A 117 -31.99 2.91 -17.54
CA LEU A 117 -32.15 2.87 -18.99
C LEU A 117 -33.05 4.01 -19.46
N ASN A 118 -32.46 5.05 -20.01
CA ASN A 118 -33.18 6.18 -20.56
C ASN A 118 -33.49 5.98 -22.05
N ALA A 119 -34.72 5.52 -22.32
CA ALA A 119 -35.22 5.31 -23.67
C ALA A 119 -35.68 6.61 -24.37
N THR A 120 -35.55 7.79 -23.76
CA THR A 120 -36.20 9.04 -24.22
C THR A 120 -35.45 9.72 -25.38
N GLY A 121 -35.78 9.36 -26.62
CA GLY A 121 -35.33 10.11 -27.80
C GLY A 121 -35.16 9.26 -29.05
N ARG A 122 -34.29 9.73 -29.96
CA ARG A 122 -33.79 8.98 -31.14
C ARG A 122 -32.57 8.11 -30.82
N VAL A 123 -32.10 8.17 -29.59
CA VAL A 123 -30.87 7.59 -29.07
C VAL A 123 -31.19 7.16 -27.66
N HIS A 124 -30.77 5.97 -27.26
CA HIS A 124 -31.04 5.42 -25.94
C HIS A 124 -29.74 5.32 -25.15
N ILE A 125 -29.76 5.79 -23.91
CA ILE A 125 -28.61 5.78 -23.01
C ILE A 125 -28.90 4.76 -21.92
N ALA A 126 -27.95 3.86 -21.66
CA ALA A 126 -27.95 3.05 -20.46
C ALA A 126 -26.76 3.51 -19.59
N ASP A 127 -27.09 3.94 -18.38
CA ASP A 127 -26.14 4.20 -17.31
C ASP A 127 -26.10 2.95 -16.43
N MET A 128 -24.92 2.50 -16.03
CA MET A 128 -24.76 1.46 -15.01
C MET A 128 -23.77 1.91 -13.95
N ARG A 129 -23.93 1.37 -12.75
CA ARG A 129 -23.13 1.72 -11.59
C ARG A 129 -22.88 0.49 -10.74
N MET A 130 -21.60 0.24 -10.48
CA MET A 130 -21.11 -0.94 -9.79
C MET A 130 -20.27 -0.48 -8.59
N ALA A 131 -20.74 -0.79 -7.39
CA ALA A 131 -20.06 -0.48 -6.14
C ALA A 131 -19.32 -1.74 -5.64
N PHE A 132 -17.99 -1.73 -5.72
CA PHE A 132 -17.15 -2.81 -5.20
C PHE A 132 -16.62 -2.40 -3.82
N GLU A 133 -16.96 -3.15 -2.78
CA GLU A 133 -16.39 -2.96 -1.45
C GLU A 133 -15.04 -3.68 -1.34
N LEU A 134 -13.96 -2.91 -1.28
CA LEU A 134 -12.58 -3.40 -1.22
C LEU A 134 -12.06 -3.33 0.22
N GLU A 135 -11.81 -4.48 0.83
CA GLU A 135 -11.29 -4.57 2.19
C GLU A 135 -9.77 -4.68 2.22
N TYR A 136 -9.10 -3.83 2.98
CA TYR A 136 -7.64 -3.81 3.15
C TYR A 136 -7.25 -3.49 4.60
N PHE A 137 -6.07 -3.94 5.01
CA PHE A 137 -5.51 -3.63 6.33
C PHE A 137 -4.67 -2.34 6.25
N ILE A 138 -4.80 -1.45 7.23
CA ILE A 138 -3.98 -0.24 7.33
C ILE A 138 -3.56 0.04 8.78
N THR A 139 -2.30 0.44 8.95
CA THR A 139 -1.75 0.93 10.21
C THR A 139 -1.22 2.34 10.02
N PHE A 140 -1.14 3.09 11.12
CA PHE A 140 -0.48 4.39 11.18
C PHE A 140 0.67 4.32 12.18
N ASP A 141 1.89 4.59 11.70
CA ASP A 141 3.10 4.41 12.51
C ASP A 141 3.53 5.71 13.22
N PRO A 142 3.46 5.80 14.57
CA PRO A 142 3.80 7.03 15.30
C PRO A 142 5.27 7.48 15.15
N PHE A 143 6.15 6.62 14.63
CA PHE A 143 7.57 6.90 14.39
C PHE A 143 7.88 7.36 12.95
N THR A 144 7.14 6.89 11.94
CA THR A 144 7.41 7.19 10.52
C THR A 144 6.28 7.95 9.79
N ASP A 145 5.02 7.71 10.11
CA ASP A 145 3.86 8.40 9.50
C ASP A 145 3.63 9.81 10.05
N THR A 146 4.13 10.11 11.26
CA THR A 146 3.90 11.39 11.92
C THR A 146 4.44 12.55 11.07
N PRO A 147 3.56 13.49 10.62
CA PRO A 147 3.95 14.63 9.78
C PRO A 147 5.08 15.45 10.41
N PRO A 148 6.05 15.98 9.62
CA PRO A 148 7.22 16.70 10.17
C PRO A 148 6.90 17.95 11.02
N ALA A 149 5.68 18.48 10.92
CA ALA A 149 5.21 19.62 11.71
C ALA A 149 4.61 19.24 13.08
N LEU A 150 4.54 17.94 13.41
CA LEU A 150 4.01 17.42 14.67
C LEU A 150 5.12 16.68 15.45
N GLN A 151 5.03 16.73 16.78
CA GLN A 151 5.94 15.99 17.64
C GLN A 151 5.72 14.47 17.47
N ARG A 152 6.78 13.74 17.15
CA ARG A 152 6.78 12.27 17.10
C ARG A 152 6.79 11.69 18.51
N VAL A 153 6.18 10.51 18.69
CA VAL A 153 6.15 9.81 19.99
C VAL A 153 7.55 9.37 20.41
N ALA A 154 8.38 8.95 19.44
CA ALA A 154 9.84 8.92 19.52
C ALA A 154 10.45 9.10 18.12
N VAL A 155 11.77 9.13 18.03
CA VAL A 155 12.50 8.88 16.78
C VAL A 155 12.74 7.38 16.58
N PRO A 156 12.81 6.88 15.33
CA PRO A 156 13.28 5.52 15.05
C PRO A 156 14.69 5.27 15.61
N LEU A 157 15.01 4.02 15.92
CA LEU A 157 16.35 3.59 16.30
C LEU A 157 17.22 3.42 15.05
N GLU A 158 18.09 4.38 14.78
CA GLU A 158 18.98 4.36 13.60
C GLU A 158 20.16 3.39 13.76
N SER A 159 20.71 3.29 14.98
CA SER A 159 21.76 2.32 15.34
C SER A 159 21.76 2.02 16.83
N LEU A 160 22.27 0.84 17.19
CA LEU A 160 22.59 0.44 18.56
C LEU A 160 24.02 -0.12 18.60
N GLY A 161 24.94 0.62 19.21
CA GLY A 161 26.27 0.13 19.56
C GLY A 161 26.24 -0.57 20.92
N ILE A 162 26.71 -1.82 20.98
CA ILE A 162 26.92 -2.56 22.22
C ILE A 162 28.42 -2.69 22.44
N HIS A 163 28.89 -2.14 23.56
CA HIS A 163 30.30 -2.04 23.92
C HIS A 163 30.59 -2.90 25.15
N ALA A 164 31.61 -3.74 25.09
CA ALA A 164 32.05 -4.60 26.18
C ALA A 164 33.43 -4.16 26.69
N ASP A 165 33.44 -3.51 27.85
CA ASP A 165 34.62 -3.14 28.64
C ASP A 165 34.61 -3.98 29.94
N THR A 166 35.61 -4.82 30.13
CA THR A 166 35.61 -5.86 31.16
C THR A 166 36.59 -5.55 32.29
N VAL A 167 36.12 -5.74 33.53
CA VAL A 167 36.88 -5.38 34.74
C VAL A 167 38.16 -6.22 34.93
N THR A 168 38.32 -7.31 34.18
CA THR A 168 39.55 -8.12 34.09
C THR A 168 39.58 -8.98 32.81
N PRO A 169 40.28 -8.56 31.75
CA PRO A 169 41.01 -9.49 30.88
C PRO A 169 42.18 -10.10 31.68
N ALA A 170 41.92 -11.20 32.40
CA ALA A 170 42.63 -11.56 33.64
C ALA A 170 43.98 -12.32 33.55
N ASP A 171 44.93 -11.99 34.45
CA ASP A 171 46.09 -12.74 35.08
C ASP A 171 47.10 -11.67 35.71
N PRO A 172 48.36 -11.87 36.21
CA PRO A 172 49.19 -10.75 36.76
C PRO A 172 50.71 -10.61 36.36
N SER A 173 51.08 -9.75 35.36
CA SER A 173 52.47 -9.35 35.03
C SER A 173 52.71 -8.16 34.04
N GLY A 174 51.71 -7.67 33.28
CA GLY A 174 51.68 -6.29 32.74
C GLY A 174 51.98 -5.97 31.26
N THR A 175 52.54 -6.88 30.43
CA THR A 175 53.13 -6.55 29.10
C THR A 175 52.36 -7.07 27.88
N TYR A 176 51.89 -6.18 26.98
CA TYR A 176 51.32 -6.55 25.67
C TYR A 176 52.38 -6.30 24.58
N PRO A 177 52.89 -7.31 23.86
CA PRO A 177 53.71 -7.09 22.66
C PRO A 177 52.92 -6.39 21.55
N ASN A 178 53.60 -5.56 20.76
CA ASN A 178 53.08 -5.03 19.49
C ASN A 178 53.90 -5.59 18.30
N PRO A 179 53.68 -6.86 17.92
CA PRO A 179 54.34 -7.49 16.79
C PRO A 179 53.67 -7.13 15.45
N PRO A 180 54.37 -7.27 14.31
CA PRO A 180 53.78 -7.05 12.99
C PRO A 180 52.75 -8.11 12.56
N PHE A 181 52.54 -9.19 13.35
CA PHE A 181 51.60 -10.28 13.04
C PHE A 181 50.86 -10.77 14.29
N SER A 182 49.57 -11.09 14.16
CA SER A 182 48.63 -11.30 15.27
C SER A 182 48.93 -12.51 16.18
N ASN A 183 49.75 -13.45 15.73
CA ASN A 183 50.11 -14.68 16.44
C ASN A 183 51.34 -14.56 17.36
N ALA A 184 51.82 -13.34 17.62
CA ALA A 184 53.00 -13.07 18.46
C ALA A 184 52.73 -12.17 19.69
N VAL A 185 51.46 -11.95 20.06
CA VAL A 185 51.07 -11.22 21.28
C VAL A 185 50.90 -12.21 22.43
N THR A 186 51.92 -12.36 23.28
CA THR A 186 51.73 -12.95 24.61
C THR A 186 50.86 -12.00 25.45
N PRO A 187 49.72 -12.42 26.03
CA PRO A 187 48.81 -11.50 26.74
C PRO A 187 49.48 -10.74 27.90
N ALA A 188 49.06 -9.50 28.15
CA ALA A 188 49.49 -8.71 29.31
C ALA A 188 48.65 -9.03 30.54
N PRO A 189 49.21 -9.64 31.58
CA PRO A 189 48.36 -10.04 32.69
C PRO A 189 48.14 -8.88 33.67
N ARG A 190 46.90 -8.48 34.02
CA ARG A 190 46.60 -7.38 34.97
C ARG A 190 45.48 -7.68 35.99
N MET A 191 45.60 -7.08 37.19
CA MET A 191 44.87 -7.52 38.41
C MET A 191 43.52 -6.84 38.76
N ARG A 192 43.06 -5.79 38.06
CA ARG A 192 41.67 -5.24 38.09
C ARG A 192 41.55 -3.89 37.36
N GLY A 193 40.35 -3.65 36.82
CA GLY A 193 39.87 -2.36 36.30
C GLY A 193 39.40 -2.48 34.84
N PRO A 194 38.21 -1.96 34.48
CA PRO A 194 37.87 -1.74 33.07
C PRO A 194 38.85 -0.71 32.49
N ASP A 195 39.32 -0.93 31.25
CA ASP A 195 40.49 -0.20 30.72
C ASP A 195 40.17 0.83 29.62
N GLY A 196 38.89 0.98 29.27
CA GLY A 196 38.41 2.00 28.34
C GLY A 196 38.69 1.69 26.87
N ARG A 197 39.06 0.44 26.55
CA ARG A 197 39.10 -0.13 25.20
C ARG A 197 37.96 -1.12 25.07
N ASP A 198 37.27 -1.12 23.92
CA ASP A 198 36.32 -2.19 23.60
C ASP A 198 37.07 -3.51 23.42
N GLU A 199 36.82 -4.48 24.29
CA GLU A 199 37.29 -5.87 24.11
C GLU A 199 36.31 -6.66 23.23
N GLY A 200 35.10 -6.14 23.07
CA GLY A 200 34.16 -6.50 22.02
C GLY A 200 33.23 -5.33 21.69
N THR A 201 32.96 -5.13 20.41
CA THR A 201 31.94 -4.20 19.92
C THR A 201 30.97 -4.92 18.99
N LEU A 202 29.70 -4.56 19.05
CA LEU A 202 28.65 -5.03 18.15
C LEU A 202 27.76 -3.84 17.76
N GLU A 203 27.87 -3.41 16.51
CA GLU A 203 26.94 -2.46 15.90
C GLU A 203 25.73 -3.22 15.33
N ILE A 204 24.53 -2.81 15.74
CA ILE A 204 23.27 -3.28 15.19
C ILE A 204 22.60 -2.09 14.49
N THR A 205 22.57 -2.12 13.16
CA THR A 205 21.72 -1.23 12.35
C THR A 205 20.37 -1.92 12.11
N PRO A 206 19.25 -1.45 12.68
CA PRO A 206 17.94 -2.00 12.36
C PRO A 206 17.64 -1.76 10.87
N GLN A 207 17.33 -2.81 10.13
CA GLN A 207 16.75 -2.69 8.80
C GLN A 207 15.23 -2.68 8.92
N ASP A 208 14.56 -1.84 8.12
CA ASP A 208 13.11 -1.86 8.01
C ASP A 208 12.65 -3.28 7.62
N PRO A 209 11.64 -3.85 8.29
CA PRO A 209 11.23 -5.22 8.05
C PRO A 209 10.71 -5.37 6.61
N PRO A 210 11.25 -6.34 5.81
CA PRO A 210 10.92 -6.49 4.41
C PRO A 210 9.46 -6.90 4.23
N GLY A 211 8.60 -5.90 3.98
CA GLY A 211 7.15 -6.06 3.89
C GLY A 211 6.34 -4.86 4.39
N ARG A 212 6.94 -3.91 5.13
CA ARG A 212 6.18 -2.73 5.65
C ARG A 212 5.76 -1.70 4.60
N ASN A 213 6.27 -1.82 3.36
CA ASN A 213 5.89 -0.99 2.22
C ASN A 213 4.50 -1.34 1.65
N LEU A 214 3.45 -1.31 2.49
CA LEU A 214 2.05 -1.25 2.08
C LEU A 214 1.64 0.16 1.61
N ARG A 215 2.61 0.91 1.08
CA ARG A 215 2.41 2.03 0.16
C ARG A 215 3.41 1.84 -0.97
N PRO A 216 2.97 1.55 -2.20
CA PRO A 216 3.84 1.66 -3.35
C PRO A 216 4.25 3.12 -3.56
N VAL A 217 5.36 3.28 -4.29
CA VAL A 217 5.94 4.56 -4.72
C VAL A 217 5.15 5.12 -5.90
#